data_AF-A0A534J2D3-F1
#
_entry.id   AF-A0A534J2D3-F1
#
_cell.length_a   1.000
_cell.length_b   1.000
_cell.length_c   1.000
_cell.angle_alpha   90.00
_cell.angle_beta   90.00
_cell.angle_gamma   90.00
#
_symmetry.space_group_name_H-M   'P 1'
#
loop_
_entity.id
_entity.type
_entity.pdbx_description
1 polymer ?
#
loop_
_entity_poly.entity_id
_entity_poly.type
_entity_poly.pdbx_seq_one_letter_code
_entity_poly.pdbx_strand_id
1 'polypeptide(L)'
;MVVEGYNESERCLLSYDVRGVARPVASRVCHIVFGRVRRNGDGIPRERIEKGFIHRAGVVWIGQSVLVLPPRDAEELAGKLRALGVRVVHESVGISVPSLKAFQRLR
;
A
#
# COMPACT_ATOMS: atom_id res chain seq x y z
N MET A 1 16.67 -16.64 -13.69
CA MET A 1 16.96 -15.35 -14.35
C MET A 1 16.73 -14.29 -13.29
N VAL A 2 17.82 -13.71 -12.77
CA VAL A 2 17.79 -12.78 -11.63
C VAL A 2 17.48 -11.40 -12.19
N VAL A 3 16.28 -10.89 -11.92
CA VAL A 3 16.00 -9.47 -12.10
C VAL A 3 16.44 -8.79 -10.81
N GLU A 4 17.32 -7.81 -10.94
CA GLU A 4 18.01 -7.10 -9.87
C GLU A 4 17.12 -6.79 -8.66
N GLY A 5 17.55 -7.26 -7.48
CA GLY A 5 17.14 -6.73 -6.18
C GLY A 5 15.93 -7.37 -5.48
N TYR A 6 15.25 -8.36 -6.07
CA TYR A 6 14.07 -8.97 -5.46
C TYR A 6 14.19 -10.48 -5.33
N ASN A 7 14.24 -10.97 -4.10
CA ASN A 7 13.93 -12.37 -3.82
C ASN A 7 12.40 -12.51 -3.98
N GLU A 8 11.92 -13.06 -5.10
CA GLU A 8 10.47 -13.21 -5.42
C GLU A 8 9.68 -13.97 -4.32
N SER A 9 10.40 -14.60 -3.40
CA SER A 9 9.92 -15.40 -2.28
C SER A 9 9.61 -14.59 -1.03
N GLU A 10 10.25 -13.44 -0.81
CA GLU A 10 10.14 -12.71 0.45
C GLU A 10 9.03 -11.66 0.38
N ARG A 11 8.09 -11.76 1.32
CA ARG A 11 6.95 -10.86 1.43
C ARG A 11 6.76 -10.45 2.86
N CYS A 12 6.26 -9.24 3.05
CA CYS A 12 5.83 -8.78 4.35
C CYS A 12 4.32 -8.64 4.37
N LEU A 13 3.71 -9.11 5.44
CA LEU A 13 2.37 -8.73 5.84
C LEU A 13 2.48 -7.42 6.61
N LEU A 14 1.79 -6.38 6.18
CA LEU A 14 1.70 -5.10 6.88
C LEU A 14 0.26 -4.87 7.30
N SER A 15 0.06 -4.62 8.59
CA SER A 15 -1.22 -4.19 9.16
C SER A 15 -1.04 -2.82 9.82
N TYR A 16 -2.01 -1.94 9.59
CA TYR A 16 -2.03 -0.62 10.21
C TYR A 16 -3.37 -0.33 10.89
N ASP A 17 -3.34 0.54 11.90
CA ASP A 17 -4.52 0.94 12.65
C ASP A 17 -4.58 2.47 12.78
N VAL A 18 -5.64 3.05 12.20
CA VAL A 18 -5.92 4.49 12.23
C VAL A 18 -6.84 4.88 13.41
N ARG A 19 -7.25 3.96 14.28
CA ARG A 19 -8.09 4.30 15.43
C ARG A 19 -7.38 5.30 16.35
N GLY A 20 -8.07 6.40 16.68
CA GLY A 20 -7.56 7.46 17.54
C GLY A 20 -6.77 8.55 16.82
N VAL A 21 -6.56 8.45 15.50
CA VAL A 21 -5.95 9.55 14.72
C VAL A 21 -7.00 10.55 14.25
N ALA A 22 -6.59 11.80 14.04
CA ALA A 22 -7.47 12.83 13.52
C ALA A 22 -7.97 12.49 12.10
N ARG A 23 -9.20 12.90 11.75
CA ARG A 23 -9.81 12.66 10.42
C ARG A 23 -8.90 13.06 9.23
N PRO A 24 -8.16 14.19 9.27
CA PRO A 24 -7.22 14.53 8.21
C PRO A 24 -6.08 13.52 8.05
N VAL A 25 -5.60 12.93 9.15
CA VAL A 25 -4.57 11.89 9.13
C VAL A 25 -5.14 10.63 8.47
N ALA A 26 -6.33 10.19 8.84
CA ALA A 26 -6.99 9.04 8.22
C ALA A 26 -7.18 9.25 6.70
N SER A 27 -7.61 10.45 6.29
CA SER A 27 -7.69 10.81 4.86
C SER A 27 -6.32 10.75 4.17
N ARG A 28 -5.25 11.24 4.82
CA ARG A 28 -3.88 11.18 4.29
C ARG A 28 -3.38 9.73 4.15
N VAL A 29 -3.68 8.86 5.11
CA VAL A 29 -3.40 7.42 5.03
C VAL A 29 -4.09 6.82 3.80
N CYS A 30 -5.37 7.10 3.59
CA CYS A 30 -6.09 6.61 2.41
C CYS A 30 -5.43 7.07 1.11
N HIS A 31 -5.00 8.33 1.03
CA HIS A 31 -4.29 8.83 -0.16
C HIS A 31 -2.94 8.15 -0.38
N ILE A 32 -2.20 7.83 0.68
CA ILE A 32 -0.91 7.12 0.59
C ILE A 32 -1.13 5.68 0.11
N VAL A 33 -2.05 4.96 0.75
CA VAL A 33 -2.30 3.54 0.46
C VAL A 33 -3.00 3.39 -0.88
N PHE A 34 -4.13 4.07 -1.07
CA PHE A 34 -5.03 3.88 -2.20
C PHE A 34 -4.82 4.87 -3.35
N GLY A 35 -4.02 5.92 -3.15
CA GLY A 35 -3.91 7.00 -4.11
C GLY A 35 -5.07 7.99 -4.02
N ARG A 36 -5.07 8.97 -4.94
CA ARG A 36 -6.17 9.93 -5.06
C ARG A 36 -6.30 10.45 -6.48
N VAL A 37 -7.53 10.74 -6.87
CA VAL A 37 -7.81 11.49 -8.09
C VAL A 37 -7.72 12.97 -7.76
N ARG A 38 -6.84 13.70 -8.45
CA ARG A 38 -6.84 15.17 -8.42
C ARG A 38 -7.56 15.67 -9.66
N ARG A 39 -8.59 16.50 -9.45
CA ARG A 39 -9.19 17.32 -10.51
C ARG A 39 -8.42 18.63 -10.54
N ASN A 40 -7.77 18.93 -11.66
CA ASN A 40 -7.12 20.22 -11.85
C ASN A 40 -8.22 21.27 -12.10
N GLY A 41 -8.14 22.38 -11.37
CA GLY A 41 -9.19 23.40 -11.31
C GLY A 41 -9.17 24.43 -12.43
N ASP A 42 -8.80 24.06 -13.67
CA ASP A 42 -8.53 25.06 -14.73
C ASP A 42 -9.17 24.69 -16.08
N GLY A 43 -10.31 23.99 -16.08
CA GLY A 43 -11.07 23.71 -17.31
C GLY A 43 -10.45 22.65 -18.23
N ILE A 44 -9.35 22.00 -17.85
CA ILE A 44 -8.78 20.85 -18.56
C ILE A 44 -9.34 19.55 -17.93
N PRO A 45 -10.05 18.69 -18.68
CA PRO A 45 -10.69 17.48 -18.14
C PRO A 45 -9.70 16.32 -17.89
N ARG A 46 -8.43 16.61 -17.64
CA ARG A 46 -7.43 15.57 -17.34
C ARG A 46 -7.38 15.34 -15.83
N GLU A 47 -8.13 14.34 -15.38
CA GLU A 47 -7.96 13.77 -14.04
C GLU A 47 -6.52 13.25 -13.89
N ARG A 48 -5.78 13.79 -12.90
CA ARG A 48 -4.45 13.28 -12.57
C ARG A 48 -4.57 12.29 -11.42
N ILE A 49 -4.37 11.01 -11.72
CA ILE A 49 -4.35 9.95 -10.70
C ILE A 49 -2.98 9.97 -10.01
N GLU A 50 -2.97 10.34 -8.73
CA GLU A 50 -1.84 10.15 -7.84
C GLU A 50 -1.86 8.70 -7.33
N LYS A 51 -0.94 7.87 -7.83
CA LYS A 51 -0.87 6.45 -7.48
C LYS A 51 -0.44 6.27 -6.02
N GLY A 52 -1.23 5.53 -5.25
CA GLY A 52 -0.84 5.01 -3.94
C GLY A 52 -0.08 3.67 -4.01
N PHE A 53 0.27 3.13 -2.85
CA PHE A 53 0.99 1.85 -2.72
C PHE A 53 0.28 0.66 -3.38
N ILE A 54 -1.05 0.61 -3.38
CA ILE A 54 -1.82 -0.46 -4.05
C ILE A 54 -1.60 -0.55 -5.56
N HIS A 55 -0.92 0.42 -6.17
CA HIS A 55 -0.61 0.45 -7.59
C HIS A 55 0.83 0.05 -7.90
N ARG A 56 1.65 -0.21 -6.88
CA ARG A 56 3.03 -0.69 -7.05
C ARG A 56 3.02 -2.17 -7.35
N ALA A 57 4.02 -2.63 -8.11
CA ALA A 57 4.18 -4.04 -8.41
C ALA A 57 4.40 -4.86 -7.12
N GLY A 58 3.78 -6.03 -7.04
CA GLY A 58 3.91 -6.93 -5.89
C GLY A 58 3.08 -6.55 -4.65
N VAL A 59 2.44 -5.37 -4.62
CA VAL A 59 1.55 -4.99 -3.52
C VAL A 59 0.17 -5.60 -3.72
N VAL A 60 -0.34 -6.29 -2.71
CA VAL A 60 -1.64 -6.96 -2.70
C VAL A 60 -2.42 -6.50 -1.47
N TRP A 61 -3.62 -5.97 -1.70
CA TRP A 61 -4.54 -5.56 -0.65
C TRP A 61 -5.43 -6.75 -0.26
N ILE A 62 -5.28 -7.27 0.95
CA ILE A 62 -5.96 -8.52 1.36
C ILE A 62 -7.05 -8.30 2.42
N GLY A 63 -7.16 -7.10 2.98
CA GLY A 63 -8.17 -6.73 3.98
C GLY A 63 -8.14 -5.23 4.29
N GLN A 64 -9.12 -4.70 5.01
CA GLN A 64 -9.35 -3.25 5.16
C GLN A 64 -8.08 -2.42 5.40
N SER A 65 -7.26 -2.79 6.38
CA SER A 65 -5.98 -2.14 6.69
C SER A 65 -4.79 -3.10 6.65
N VAL A 66 -4.87 -4.11 5.77
CA VAL A 66 -3.88 -5.19 5.66
C VAL A 66 -3.42 -5.35 4.22
N LEU A 67 -2.10 -5.30 4.01
CA LEU A 67 -1.45 -5.50 2.72
C LEU A 67 -0.37 -6.57 2.81
N VAL A 68 -0.13 -7.26 1.71
CA VAL A 68 1.08 -8.04 1.49
C VAL A 68 1.90 -7.34 0.42
N LEU A 69 3.18 -7.11 0.67
CA LEU A 69 4.03 -6.31 -0.21
C LEU A 69 5.50 -6.72 -0.11
N PRO A 70 6.34 -6.35 -1.10
CA PRO A 70 7.78 -6.55 -1.01
C PRO A 70 8.37 -5.89 0.24
N PRO A 71 9.45 -6.43 0.85
CA PRO A 71 10.03 -5.89 2.09
C PRO A 71 10.35 -4.39 2.01
N ARG A 72 10.92 -3.94 0.89
CA ARG A 72 11.24 -2.52 0.67
C ARG A 72 10.00 -1.61 0.71
N ASP A 73 8.91 -2.03 0.07
CA ASP A 73 7.66 -1.27 0.12
C ASP A 73 7.02 -1.32 1.51
N ALA A 74 7.17 -2.43 2.24
CA ALA A 74 6.70 -2.57 3.62
C ALA A 74 7.38 -1.57 4.55
N GLU A 75 8.71 -1.48 4.48
CA GLU A 75 9.50 -0.51 5.24
C GLU A 75 9.12 0.93 4.88
N GLU A 76 9.00 1.24 3.58
CA GLU A 76 8.65 2.59 3.13
C GLU A 76 7.23 2.98 3.60
N LEU A 77 6.25 2.08 3.45
CA LEU A 77 4.88 2.33 3.89
C LEU A 77 4.83 2.48 5.41
N ALA A 78 5.49 1.59 6.15
CA ALA A 78 5.54 1.65 7.60
C ALA A 78 6.16 2.95 8.10
N GLY A 79 7.27 3.40 7.50
CA GLY A 79 7.89 4.68 7.82
C GLY A 79 6.95 5.87 7.60
N LYS A 80 6.30 5.94 6.43
CA LYS A 80 5.34 7.02 6.12
C LYS A 80 4.15 7.04 7.07
N LEU A 81 3.60 5.89 7.42
CA LEU A 81 2.44 5.78 8.32
C LEU A 81 2.82 6.09 9.77
N ARG A 82 3.96 5.56 10.26
CA ARG A 82 4.48 5.87 11.61
C ARG A 82 4.76 7.36 11.77
N ALA A 83 5.30 8.03 10.74
CA ALA A 83 5.50 9.48 10.75
C ALA A 83 4.19 10.29 10.87
N LEU A 84 3.04 9.68 10.55
CA LEU A 84 1.71 10.26 10.74
C LEU A 84 1.07 9.89 12.09
N GLY A 85 1.80 9.18 12.97
CA GLY A 85 1.27 8.70 14.25
C GLY A 85 0.38 7.46 14.14
N VAL A 86 0.40 6.77 13.00
CA VAL A 86 -0.38 5.54 12.78
C VAL A 86 0.38 4.34 13.35
N ARG A 87 -0.32 3.46 14.07
CA ARG A 87 0.27 2.20 14.52
C ARG A 87 0.42 1.25 13.35
N VAL A 88 1.61 0.70 13.17
CA VAL A 88 1.94 -0.22 12.07
C VAL A 88 2.76 -1.39 12.59
N VAL A 89 2.31 -2.60 12.23
CA VAL A 89 3.04 -3.85 12.39
C VAL A 89 3.33 -4.40 11.00
N HIS A 90 4.55 -4.85 10.76
CA HIS A 90 4.88 -5.61 9.56
C HIS A 90 5.83 -6.74 9.87
N GLU A 91 5.56 -7.91 9.30
CA GLU A 91 6.32 -9.14 9.56
C GLU A 91 6.56 -9.91 8.26
N SER A 92 7.69 -10.62 8.18
CA SER A 92 7.98 -11.50 7.05
C SER A 92 7.02 -12.70 7.06
N VAL A 93 6.49 -13.05 5.89
CA VAL A 93 5.51 -14.14 5.74
C VAL A 93 5.84 -15.01 4.52
N GLY A 94 5.81 -16.33 4.72
CA GLY A 94 5.93 -17.32 3.65
C GLY A 94 4.60 -17.54 2.93
N ILE A 95 4.14 -16.56 2.15
CA ILE A 95 2.91 -16.68 1.35
C ILE A 95 3.27 -16.89 -0.12
N SER A 96 2.68 -17.91 -0.75
CA SER A 96 2.93 -18.24 -2.17
C SER A 96 2.28 -17.23 -3.14
N VAL A 97 2.82 -17.04 -4.35
CA VAL A 97 2.19 -16.17 -5.38
C VAL A 97 0.77 -16.62 -5.69
N PRO A 98 0.49 -17.92 -5.94
CA PRO A 98 -0.87 -18.38 -6.23
C PRO A 98 -1.89 -18.03 -5.15
N SER A 99 -1.51 -18.16 -3.87
CA SER A 99 -2.40 -17.79 -2.75
C SER A 99 -2.73 -16.30 -2.75
N LEU A 100 -1.79 -15.42 -3.11
CA LEU A 100 -2.07 -13.98 -3.21
C LEU A 100 -2.95 -13.60 -4.39
N LYS A 101 -2.89 -14.35 -5.50
CA LYS A 101 -3.74 -14.08 -6.66
C LYS A 101 -5.23 -14.16 -6.33
N ALA A 102 -5.62 -15.00 -5.37
CA ALA A 102 -7.02 -15.05 -4.89
C ALA A 102 -7.51 -13.73 -4.29
N PHE A 103 -6.61 -12.90 -3.78
CA PHE A 103 -6.92 -11.58 -3.22
C PHE A 103 -6.76 -10.44 -4.21
N GLN A 104 -6.12 -10.67 -5.36
CA GLN A 104 -6.07 -9.72 -6.45
C GLN A 104 -7.47 -9.65 -7.08
N ARG A 105 -8.32 -8.77 -6.55
CA ARG A 105 -9.60 -8.45 -7.20
C ARG A 105 -9.32 -7.99 -8.63
N LEU A 106 -9.98 -8.62 -9.61
CA LEU A 106 -10.11 -8.09 -10.97
C LEU A 106 -10.58 -6.64 -10.85
N ARG A 107 -9.70 -5.72 -11.24
CA ARG A 107 -9.97 -4.28 -11.29
C ARG A 107 -10.35 -3.88 -12.68
#